data_AF-A0A3B1CCV4-F1
#
_entry.id   AF-A0A3B1CCV4-F1
#
_cell.length_a   1.000
_cell.length_b   1.000
_cell.length_c   1.000
_cell.angle_alpha   90.00
_cell.angle_beta   90.00
_cell.angle_gamma   90.00
#
_symmetry.space_group_name_H-M   'P 1'
#
loop_
_entity.id
_entity.type
_entity.pdbx_description
1 polymer ?
#
loop_
_entity_poly.entity_id
_entity_poly.type
_entity_poly.pdbx_seq_one_letter_code
_entity_poly.pdbx_strand_id
1 'polypeptide(L)'
;MKRVLLLFALVLFSTEIYAENAQYRGEKLQFQDFTLELPLGLEADQFYVPDDNQISADKVELGRALFFDPRLSADDSVACAFCHAAEDTFTDNLPTSIGIEGQKGGRNAPSIINRAFSKEQFWDGRAASLEEQAKGPLTNPVEMGMPSH
;
A
#
# COMPACT_ATOMS: atom_id res chain seq x y z
N MET A 1 52.26 -4.02 -25.81
CA MET A 1 51.90 -4.06 -24.37
C MET A 1 51.15 -2.81 -23.87
N LYS A 2 51.46 -1.57 -24.31
CA LYS A 2 50.75 -0.36 -23.83
C LYS A 2 49.26 -0.23 -24.22
N ARG A 3 48.81 -0.88 -25.29
CA ARG A 3 47.40 -0.82 -25.76
C ARG A 3 46.42 -1.73 -25.00
N VAL A 4 46.92 -2.77 -24.33
CA VAL A 4 46.08 -3.72 -23.55
C VAL A 4 45.78 -3.16 -22.15
N LEU A 5 46.69 -2.38 -21.56
CA LEU A 5 46.44 -1.69 -20.28
C LEU A 5 45.36 -0.60 -20.38
N LEU A 6 45.24 0.10 -21.52
CA LEU A 6 44.25 1.17 -21.70
C LEU A 6 42.81 0.63 -21.79
N LEU A 7 42.61 -0.56 -22.36
CA LEU A 7 41.30 -1.20 -22.44
C LEU A 7 40.83 -1.72 -21.07
N PHE A 8 41.75 -2.20 -20.23
CA PHE A 8 41.41 -2.59 -18.85
C PHE A 8 41.04 -1.39 -17.96
N ALA A 9 41.71 -0.24 -18.14
CA ALA A 9 41.37 0.99 -17.40
C ALA A 9 40.00 1.56 -17.80
N LEU A 10 39.61 1.46 -19.08
CA LEU A 10 38.30 1.91 -19.58
C LEU A 10 37.12 1.03 -19.11
N VAL A 11 37.35 -0.28 -18.94
CA VAL A 11 36.34 -1.21 -18.41
C VAL A 11 36.16 -1.04 -16.89
N LEU A 12 37.21 -0.69 -16.14
CA LEU A 12 37.09 -0.39 -14.71
C LEU A 12 36.37 0.95 -14.46
N PHE A 13 36.66 1.97 -15.28
CA PHE A 13 35.95 3.26 -15.20
C PHE A 13 34.46 3.15 -15.55
N SER A 14 34.07 2.25 -16.45
CA SER A 14 32.65 2.04 -16.76
C SER A 14 31.91 1.28 -15.66
N THR A 15 32.57 0.35 -14.95
CA THR A 15 31.96 -0.34 -13.80
C THR A 15 31.77 0.56 -12.58
N GLU A 16 32.63 1.56 -12.38
CA GLU A 16 32.49 2.56 -11.32
C GLU A 16 31.30 3.51 -11.59
N ILE A 17 31.05 3.89 -12.85
CA ILE A 17 29.87 4.68 -13.25
C ILE A 17 28.55 3.94 -12.95
N TYR A 18 28.51 2.61 -13.03
CA TYR A 18 27.29 1.85 -12.66
C TYR A 18 27.10 1.73 -11.15
N ALA A 19 28.17 1.79 -10.35
CA ALA A 19 28.07 1.76 -8.89
C ALA A 19 27.56 3.10 -8.30
N GLU A 20 27.69 4.20 -9.04
CA GLU A 20 27.34 5.56 -8.58
C GLU A 20 25.87 5.97 -8.81
N ASN A 21 25.00 5.08 -9.30
CA ASN A 21 23.56 5.33 -9.39
C ASN A 21 22.82 5.21 -8.03
N ALA A 22 23.52 5.46 -6.92
CA ALA A 22 22.91 5.61 -5.60
C ALA A 22 21.90 6.77 -5.54
N GLN A 23 21.99 7.73 -6.48
CA GLN A 23 21.12 8.89 -6.59
C GLN A 23 19.68 8.57 -7.05
N TYR A 24 19.43 7.39 -7.66
CA TYR A 24 18.10 6.98 -8.12
C TYR A 24 17.46 5.92 -7.21
N ARG A 25 17.71 5.99 -5.90
CA ARG A 25 16.98 5.19 -4.90
C ARG A 25 16.11 6.13 -4.07
N GLY A 26 14.85 5.77 -3.87
CA GLY A 26 13.98 6.56 -3.00
C GLY A 26 14.38 6.43 -1.53
N GLU A 27 13.79 7.29 -0.71
CA GLU A 27 14.11 7.36 0.71
C GLU A 27 13.75 6.06 1.45
N LYS A 28 14.46 5.78 2.54
CA LYS A 28 14.20 4.61 3.38
C LYS A 28 13.62 5.04 4.71
N LEU A 29 12.45 4.51 5.04
CA LEU A 29 11.84 4.61 6.36
C LEU A 29 12.22 3.38 7.17
N GLN A 30 12.89 3.61 8.30
CA GLN A 30 13.26 2.55 9.23
C GLN A 30 12.30 2.53 10.41
N PHE A 31 11.65 1.38 10.59
CA PHE A 31 10.87 1.04 11.78
C PHE A 31 11.62 -0.04 12.57
N GLN A 32 11.05 -0.47 13.70
CA GLN A 32 11.70 -1.38 14.67
C GLN A 32 12.42 -2.56 14.01
N ASP A 33 11.68 -3.40 13.29
CA ASP A 33 12.17 -4.58 12.58
C ASP A 33 11.78 -4.59 11.10
N PHE A 34 11.25 -3.46 10.60
CA PHE A 34 10.74 -3.31 9.24
C PHE A 34 11.38 -2.11 8.55
N THR A 35 11.79 -2.29 7.30
CA THR A 35 12.34 -1.24 6.45
C THR A 35 11.46 -1.07 5.23
N LEU A 36 10.96 0.15 5.01
CA LEU A 36 10.21 0.51 3.81
C LEU A 36 11.09 1.36 2.90
N GLU A 37 11.31 0.89 1.67
CA GLU A 37 11.93 1.68 0.62
C GLU A 37 10.84 2.40 -0.18
N LEU A 38 10.88 3.72 -0.20
CA LEU A 38 9.91 4.52 -0.95
C LEU A 38 10.25 4.53 -2.44
N PRO A 39 9.23 4.52 -3.33
CA PRO A 39 9.41 4.88 -4.73
C PRO A 39 9.96 6.31 -4.89
N LEU A 40 10.62 6.57 -6.00
CA LEU A 40 11.08 7.93 -6.33
C LEU A 40 9.89 8.90 -6.44
N GLY A 41 10.06 10.10 -5.87
CA GLY A 41 9.05 11.17 -5.88
C GLY A 41 8.07 11.15 -4.70
N LEU A 42 8.25 10.23 -3.75
CA LEU A 42 7.56 10.23 -2.46
C LEU A 42 8.58 10.52 -1.36
N GLU A 43 8.26 11.49 -0.50
CA GLU A 43 9.14 11.99 0.55
C GLU A 43 8.76 11.36 1.91
N ALA A 44 9.75 10.94 2.70
CA ALA A 44 9.52 10.23 3.95
C ALA A 44 8.79 11.07 5.00
N ASP A 45 8.96 12.39 4.99
CA ASP A 45 8.30 13.32 5.93
C ASP A 45 6.78 13.47 5.69
N GLN A 46 6.30 13.03 4.52
CA GLN A 46 4.88 13.00 4.17
C GLN A 46 4.21 11.67 4.52
N PHE A 47 5.00 10.64 4.85
CA PHE A 47 4.47 9.33 5.22
C PHE A 47 3.94 9.37 6.66
N TYR A 48 2.62 9.21 6.82
CA TYR A 48 1.99 9.27 8.13
C TYR A 48 1.97 7.91 8.82
N VAL A 49 2.55 7.86 10.02
CA VAL A 49 2.42 6.71 10.95
C VAL A 49 1.93 7.25 12.29
N PRO A 50 0.79 6.79 12.80
CA PRO A 50 0.29 7.23 14.09
C PRO A 50 1.13 6.68 15.26
N ASP A 51 1.27 7.48 16.31
CA ASP A 51 2.11 7.17 17.48
C ASP A 51 1.67 5.88 18.21
N ASP A 52 0.36 5.62 18.24
CA ASP A 52 -0.25 4.46 18.90
C ASP A 52 -0.30 3.20 18.01
N ASN A 53 0.01 3.31 16.71
CA ASN A 53 0.06 2.19 15.79
C ASN A 53 1.34 2.19 14.92
N GLN A 54 2.49 2.07 15.60
CA GLN A 54 3.78 1.91 14.94
C GLN A 54 3.87 0.63 14.09
N ILE A 55 4.60 0.73 12.97
CA ILE A 55 4.81 -0.36 12.02
C ILE A 55 5.86 -1.36 12.55
N SER A 56 5.58 -2.65 12.38
CA SER A 56 6.51 -3.76 12.59
C SER A 56 6.27 -4.85 11.53
N ALA A 57 7.24 -5.73 11.32
CA ALA A 57 7.12 -6.81 10.35
C ALA A 57 5.91 -7.71 10.64
N ASP A 58 5.70 -8.06 11.91
CA ASP A 58 4.57 -8.88 12.35
C ASP A 58 3.21 -8.20 12.08
N LYS A 59 3.10 -6.89 12.33
CA LYS A 59 1.87 -6.13 12.02
C LYS A 59 1.61 -6.02 10.52
N VAL A 60 2.65 -5.85 9.71
CA VAL A 60 2.53 -5.82 8.24
C VAL A 60 2.02 -7.17 7.74
N GLU A 61 2.58 -8.27 8.24
CA GLU A 61 2.17 -9.62 7.84
C GLU A 61 0.74 -9.95 8.32
N LEU A 62 0.39 -9.57 9.55
CA LEU A 62 -0.98 -9.73 10.05
C LEU A 62 -1.97 -8.88 9.23
N GLY A 63 -1.65 -7.62 8.97
CA GLY A 63 -2.48 -6.72 8.16
C GLY A 63 -2.66 -7.27 6.74
N ARG A 64 -1.61 -7.84 6.15
CA ARG A 64 -1.68 -8.54 4.86
C ARG A 64 -2.64 -9.72 4.94
N ALA A 65 -2.52 -10.58 5.96
CA ALA A 65 -3.42 -11.72 6.12
C ALA A 65 -4.89 -11.27 6.23
N LEU A 66 -5.18 -10.25 7.04
CA LEU A 66 -6.53 -9.69 7.21
C LEU A 66 -7.08 -9.07 5.92
N PHE A 67 -6.25 -8.36 5.14
CA PHE A 67 -6.66 -7.70 3.90
C PHE A 67 -7.25 -8.68 2.86
N PHE A 68 -6.79 -9.93 2.88
CA PHE A 68 -7.24 -11.00 1.98
C PHE A 68 -8.18 -12.01 2.64
N ASP A 69 -8.60 -11.81 3.90
CA ASP A 69 -9.44 -12.77 4.63
C ASP A 69 -10.93 -12.46 4.45
N PRO A 70 -11.70 -13.25 3.69
CA PRO A 70 -13.12 -12.98 3.48
C PRO A 70 -13.96 -13.27 4.73
N ARG A 71 -13.42 -13.97 5.74
CA ARG A 71 -14.10 -14.23 7.02
C ARG A 71 -14.30 -12.97 7.86
N LEU A 72 -13.78 -11.84 7.39
CA LEU A 72 -14.08 -10.53 7.97
C LEU A 72 -15.43 -9.97 7.48
N SER A 73 -16.05 -10.54 6.45
CA SER A 73 -17.45 -10.23 6.10
C SER A 73 -18.42 -11.15 6.82
N ALA A 74 -19.64 -10.68 7.01
CA ALA A 74 -20.70 -11.40 7.74
C ALA A 74 -21.14 -12.71 7.06
N ASP A 75 -20.85 -12.88 5.78
CA ASP A 75 -21.22 -14.04 4.96
C ASP A 75 -20.01 -14.81 4.38
N ASP A 76 -18.80 -14.53 4.88
CA ASP A 76 -17.53 -15.10 4.42
C ASP A 76 -17.24 -14.91 2.91
N SER A 77 -17.88 -13.93 2.25
CA SER A 77 -17.84 -13.73 0.80
C SER A 77 -17.07 -12.50 0.32
N VAL A 78 -16.65 -11.59 1.21
CA VAL A 78 -15.98 -10.33 0.83
C VAL A 78 -14.74 -10.09 1.67
N ALA A 79 -13.61 -9.85 1.02
CA ALA A 79 -12.38 -9.33 1.64
C ALA A 79 -12.08 -7.90 1.15
N CYS A 80 -11.21 -7.17 1.84
CA CYS A 80 -10.76 -5.84 1.40
C CYS A 80 -10.18 -5.89 -0.01
N ALA A 81 -9.41 -6.94 -0.31
CA ALA A 81 -8.80 -7.19 -1.60
C ALA A 81 -9.80 -7.35 -2.77
N PHE A 82 -11.09 -7.62 -2.52
CA PHE A 82 -12.07 -7.81 -3.60
C PHE A 82 -12.49 -6.49 -4.22
N CYS A 83 -12.56 -5.42 -3.42
CA CYS A 83 -12.81 -4.07 -3.91
C CYS A 83 -11.51 -3.32 -4.26
N HIS A 84 -10.37 -3.83 -3.79
CA HIS A 84 -9.05 -3.22 -3.92
C HIS A 84 -8.02 -4.23 -4.45
N ALA A 85 -8.29 -4.79 -5.62
CA ALA A 85 -7.51 -5.85 -6.23
C ALA A 85 -6.21 -5.33 -6.85
N ALA A 86 -5.09 -6.02 -6.62
CA ALA A 86 -3.76 -5.55 -7.06
C ALA A 86 -3.65 -5.47 -8.59
N GLU A 87 -4.26 -6.42 -9.29
CA GLU A 87 -4.38 -6.50 -10.75
C GLU A 87 -5.07 -5.27 -11.37
N ASP A 88 -5.96 -4.63 -10.62
CA ASP A 88 -6.73 -3.45 -11.02
C ASP A 88 -6.21 -2.18 -10.32
N THR A 89 -4.91 -2.11 -10.04
CA THR A 89 -4.26 -0.96 -9.40
C THR A 89 -4.88 -0.65 -8.02
N PHE A 90 -5.20 -1.70 -7.27
CA PHE A 90 -5.89 -1.66 -5.98
C PHE A 90 -7.25 -0.96 -6.03
N THR A 91 -7.99 -1.20 -7.12
CA THR A 91 -9.41 -0.88 -7.29
C THR A 91 -10.17 -2.16 -7.68
N ASP A 92 -11.44 -2.05 -8.03
CA ASP A 92 -12.23 -3.13 -8.64
C ASP A 92 -12.61 -2.85 -10.11
N ASN A 93 -12.18 -1.71 -10.65
CA ASN A 93 -12.53 -1.23 -11.99
C ASN A 93 -14.06 -1.20 -12.28
N LEU A 94 -14.88 -1.00 -11.24
CA LEU A 94 -16.33 -0.88 -11.36
C LEU A 94 -16.81 0.55 -11.09
N PRO A 95 -17.95 0.98 -11.68
CA PRO A 95 -18.58 2.25 -11.31
C PRO A 95 -18.96 2.31 -9.83
N THR A 96 -19.35 1.16 -9.27
CA THR A 96 -19.65 0.96 -7.85
C THR A 96 -19.31 -0.48 -7.48
N SER A 97 -18.71 -0.68 -6.32
CA SER A 97 -18.32 -2.00 -5.82
C SER A 97 -19.52 -2.90 -5.52
N ILE A 98 -19.25 -4.21 -5.54
CA ILE A 98 -20.22 -5.25 -5.18
C ILE A 98 -19.77 -5.84 -3.83
N GLY A 99 -20.60 -5.73 -2.80
CA GLY A 99 -20.35 -6.30 -1.49
C GLY A 99 -21.14 -7.58 -1.21
N ILE A 100 -21.37 -7.85 0.07
CA ILE A 100 -22.06 -9.05 0.54
C ILE A 100 -23.42 -9.24 -0.13
N GLU A 101 -23.82 -10.50 -0.33
CA GLU A 101 -25.07 -10.88 -0.99
C GLU A 101 -25.24 -10.30 -2.42
N GLY A 102 -24.16 -9.83 -3.05
CA GLY A 102 -24.19 -9.19 -4.38
C GLY A 102 -24.76 -7.78 -4.38
N GLN A 103 -24.86 -7.13 -3.22
CA GLN A 103 -25.34 -5.76 -3.10
C GLN A 103 -24.39 -4.76 -3.76
N LYS A 104 -24.92 -3.70 -4.36
CA LYS A 104 -24.12 -2.65 -4.99
C LYS A 104 -23.95 -1.45 -4.06
N GLY A 105 -22.70 -1.00 -3.90
CA GLY A 105 -22.38 0.22 -3.18
C GLY A 105 -22.85 1.49 -3.90
N GLY A 106 -22.70 2.63 -3.23
CA GLY A 106 -23.10 3.94 -3.77
C GLY A 106 -21.98 4.72 -4.46
N ARG A 107 -20.74 4.24 -4.42
CA ARG A 107 -19.55 4.92 -4.96
C ARG A 107 -18.55 3.90 -5.51
N ASN A 108 -17.68 4.34 -6.40
CA ASN A 108 -16.49 3.58 -6.83
C ASN A 108 -15.52 3.41 -5.65
N ALA A 109 -14.85 2.25 -5.56
CA ALA A 109 -13.74 2.05 -4.65
C ALA A 109 -12.49 2.81 -5.16
N PRO A 110 -11.98 3.82 -4.42
CA PRO A 110 -10.77 4.51 -4.82
C PRO A 110 -9.55 3.59 -4.69
N SER A 111 -8.48 3.88 -5.43
CA SER A 111 -7.21 3.15 -5.25
C SER A 111 -6.66 3.38 -3.83
N ILE A 112 -6.14 2.32 -3.21
CA ILE A 112 -5.45 2.43 -1.92
C ILE A 112 -3.94 2.67 -2.04
N ILE A 113 -3.42 2.80 -3.27
CA ILE A 113 -2.01 3.16 -3.49
C ILE A 113 -1.72 4.54 -2.88
N ASN A 114 -0.60 4.65 -2.16
CA ASN A 114 -0.10 5.87 -1.54
C ASN A 114 -1.02 6.51 -0.48
N ARG A 115 -2.02 5.80 0.05
CA ARG A 115 -2.94 6.38 1.04
C ARG A 115 -2.28 6.80 2.36
N ALA A 116 -1.14 6.21 2.71
CA ALA A 116 -0.33 6.63 3.85
C ALA A 116 0.25 8.06 3.72
N PHE A 117 0.24 8.64 2.51
CA PHE A 117 0.67 10.01 2.23
C PHE A 117 -0.49 11.02 2.22
N SER A 118 -1.66 10.63 2.70
CA SER A 118 -2.87 11.46 2.72
C SER A 118 -3.50 11.48 4.11
N LYS A 119 -4.01 12.64 4.51
CA LYS A 119 -4.64 12.85 5.83
C LYS A 119 -6.06 12.29 5.85
N GLU A 120 -6.97 12.89 5.09
CA GLU A 120 -8.37 12.44 5.07
C GLU A 120 -8.58 11.25 4.12
N GLN A 121 -9.39 10.28 4.55
CA GLN A 121 -9.74 9.07 3.83
C GLN A 121 -11.20 9.08 3.34
N PHE A 122 -11.52 8.16 2.42
CA PHE A 122 -12.74 8.15 1.60
C PHE A 122 -12.86 9.35 0.65
N TRP A 123 -13.75 9.24 -0.33
CA TRP A 123 -14.05 10.30 -1.30
C TRP A 123 -14.49 11.64 -0.70
N ASP A 124 -15.11 11.60 0.48
CA ASP A 124 -15.64 12.77 1.19
C ASP A 124 -14.78 13.19 2.39
N GLY A 125 -13.62 12.56 2.58
CA GLY A 125 -12.69 12.90 3.65
C GLY A 125 -13.21 12.63 5.07
N ARG A 126 -14.28 11.84 5.23
CA ARG A 126 -14.96 11.69 6.53
C ARG A 126 -14.18 10.92 7.59
N ALA A 127 -13.11 10.24 7.23
CA ALA A 127 -12.24 9.52 8.16
C ALA A 127 -10.87 10.18 8.21
N ALA A 128 -10.35 10.41 9.42
CA ALA A 128 -9.12 11.15 9.66
C ALA A 128 -7.84 10.29 9.58
N SER A 129 -7.97 8.96 9.55
CA SER A 129 -6.85 8.02 9.44
C SER A 129 -7.24 6.73 8.72
N LEU A 130 -6.24 5.93 8.34
CA LEU A 130 -6.45 4.60 7.76
C LEU A 130 -7.14 3.64 8.74
N GLU A 131 -6.80 3.71 10.03
CA GLU A 131 -7.42 2.92 11.10
C GLU A 131 -8.91 3.26 11.27
N GLU A 132 -9.28 4.53 11.14
CA GLU A 132 -10.69 4.94 11.14
C GLU A 132 -11.40 4.50 9.87
N GLN A 133 -10.74 4.61 8.70
CA GLN A 133 -11.30 4.20 7.42
C GLN A 133 -11.60 2.69 7.39
N ALA A 134 -10.69 1.85 7.88
CA ALA A 134 -10.82 0.38 7.85
C ALA A 134 -12.04 -0.15 8.61
N LYS A 135 -12.53 0.59 9.62
CA LYS A 135 -13.73 0.24 10.41
C LYS A 135 -15.02 0.35 9.61
N GLY A 136 -15.06 1.28 8.65
CA GLY A 136 -16.24 1.57 7.84
C GLY A 136 -16.71 0.37 7.01
N PRO A 137 -15.87 -0.17 6.11
CA PRO A 137 -16.23 -1.31 5.26
C PRO A 137 -16.67 -2.54 6.04
N LEU A 138 -15.98 -2.85 7.14
CA LEU A 138 -16.28 -3.99 8.01
C LEU A 138 -17.75 -4.00 8.44
N THR A 139 -18.27 -2.85 8.88
CA THR A 139 -19.63 -2.73 9.43
C THR A 139 -20.67 -2.23 8.43
N ASN A 140 -20.25 -1.81 7.23
CA ASN A 140 -21.19 -1.30 6.23
C ASN A 140 -22.05 -2.47 5.68
N PRO A 141 -23.39 -2.43 5.80
CA PRO A 141 -24.28 -3.52 5.41
C PRO A 141 -24.30 -3.84 3.91
N VAL A 142 -23.77 -2.95 3.06
CA VAL A 142 -23.66 -3.18 1.61
C VAL A 142 -22.22 -3.53 1.18
N GLU A 143 -21.26 -3.52 2.10
CA GLU A 143 -19.86 -3.88 1.83
C GLU A 143 -19.52 -5.23 2.50
N MET A 144 -19.14 -5.25 3.79
CA MET A 144 -18.78 -6.48 4.52
C MET A 144 -19.80 -6.89 5.61
N GLY A 145 -20.65 -5.96 6.08
CA GLY A 145 -21.87 -6.25 6.84
C GLY A 145 -21.73 -6.81 8.26
N MET A 146 -20.57 -6.74 8.90
CA MET A 146 -20.42 -7.16 10.30
C MET A 146 -21.29 -6.32 11.25
N PRO A 147 -21.83 -6.91 12.32
CA PRO A 147 -22.65 -6.17 13.28
C PRO A 147 -21.88 -5.12 14.08
N SER A 148 -20.56 -5.29 14.25
CA SER A 148 -19.66 -4.37 14.95
C SER A 148 -18.19 -4.62 14.57
N HIS A 149 -17.30 -3.68 14.89
CA HIS A 149 -15.84 -3.76 14.73
C HIS A 149 -15.11 -3.65 16.08
#